data_AF-A0A2A6HL83-F1
#
_entry.id   AF-A0A2A6HL83-F1
#
_cell.length_a   1.000
_cell.length_b   1.000
_cell.length_c   1.000
_cell.angle_alpha   90.00
_cell.angle_beta   90.00
_cell.angle_gamma   90.00
#
_symmetry.space_group_name_H-M   'P 1'
#
loop_
_entity.id
_entity.type
_entity.pdbx_description
1 polymer ?
#
loop_
_entity_poly.entity_id
_entity_poly.type
_entity_poly.pdbx_seq_one_letter_code
_entity_poly.pdbx_strand_id
1 'polypeptide(L)'
;MSWSGTLDQKAAYWRHSAARYKATIDQKGALPRSDWWRYEYCQTPYLMLASDAYLAQRWLDQYHNNVRLTAAGQVAPREDFADEKGMFGPLFTHLTMEFGTRGGIPTKVISDGNEMMDKYFTKGEPTGVRLFKGYPETLDGVIVKFGQREHIEKLLNNGEVRVTPSTFYSQASLSKAMHDLESERQFDHPAFEAVRAGRTRAKTTTGFEGAIEDGFIKETVRCPDYVLWCACRDIDRRMPDDFSADAALIIRKPTAFASRFQSGLKKLWPGVKIKVGPVQYYDPCSFVHRNEKPVHLKHFQFAYQREWRLCAFPTASQMPAAAFNIELGTLSDIAEMVTLPA
;
A
#
# COMPACT_ATOMS: atom_id res chain seq x y z
N MET A 1 5.32 22.14 -26.27
CA MET A 1 5.43 23.18 -25.24
C MET A 1 6.91 23.48 -25.05
N SER A 2 7.38 24.69 -25.36
CA SER A 2 8.76 25.09 -25.06
C SER A 2 8.93 25.20 -23.55
N TRP A 3 10.11 24.83 -23.05
CA TRP A 3 10.48 25.04 -21.66
C TRP A 3 10.27 26.49 -21.25
N SER A 4 9.49 26.70 -20.19
CA SER A 4 9.34 28.02 -19.58
C SER A 4 10.53 28.26 -18.65
N GLY A 5 10.99 29.51 -18.53
CA GLY A 5 12.03 29.89 -17.56
C GLY A 5 11.70 29.48 -16.12
N THR A 6 10.43 29.21 -15.82
CA THR A 6 9.94 28.71 -14.54
C THR A 6 10.53 27.35 -14.15
N LEU A 7 10.67 26.40 -15.10
CA LEU A 7 11.22 25.07 -14.78
C LEU A 7 12.71 25.13 -14.45
N ASP A 8 13.48 25.92 -15.21
CA ASP A 8 14.91 26.10 -14.95
C ASP A 8 15.16 26.84 -13.63
N GLN A 9 14.33 27.83 -13.31
CA GLN A 9 14.35 28.52 -12.01
C GLN A 9 14.08 27.53 -10.86
N LYS A 10 13.09 26.66 -11.01
CA LYS A 10 12.76 25.65 -10.00
C LYS A 10 13.88 24.60 -9.85
N ALA A 11 14.45 24.13 -10.95
CA ALA A 11 15.60 23.22 -10.91
C ALA A 11 16.84 23.88 -10.26
N ALA A 12 17.09 25.16 -10.53
CA ALA A 12 18.15 25.93 -9.89
C ALA A 12 17.91 26.11 -8.38
N TYR A 13 16.67 26.36 -7.97
CA TYR A 13 16.28 26.43 -6.56
C TYR A 13 16.60 25.13 -5.80
N TRP A 14 16.29 23.97 -6.37
CA TRP A 14 16.60 22.69 -5.75
C TRP A 14 18.10 22.42 -5.65
N ARG A 15 18.86 22.72 -6.72
CA ARG A 15 20.33 22.63 -6.71
C ARG A 15 20.96 23.52 -5.64
N HIS A 16 20.50 24.76 -5.52
CA HIS A 16 20.96 25.69 -4.49
C HIS A 16 20.64 25.16 -3.09
N SER A 17 19.43 24.65 -2.88
CA SER A 17 19.01 24.06 -1.61
C SER A 17 19.84 22.84 -1.23
N ALA A 18 20.14 21.95 -2.18
CA ALA A 18 21.02 20.80 -1.98
C ALA A 18 22.43 21.22 -1.56
N ALA A 19 23.00 22.26 -2.20
CA ALA A 19 24.31 22.78 -1.85
C ALA A 19 24.38 23.31 -0.41
N ARG A 20 23.31 23.97 0.07
CA ARG A 20 23.20 24.45 1.46
C ARG A 20 23.20 23.31 2.47
N TYR A 21 22.45 22.23 2.22
CA TYR A 21 22.49 21.06 3.09
C TYR A 21 23.86 20.40 3.09
N LYS A 22 24.50 20.26 1.92
CA LYS A 22 25.86 19.72 1.80
C LYS A 22 26.88 20.55 2.59
N ALA A 23 26.82 21.88 2.50
CA ALA A 23 27.68 22.77 3.30
C ALA A 23 27.46 22.57 4.81
N THR A 24 26.21 22.35 5.23
CA THR A 24 25.89 22.06 6.64
C THR A 24 26.49 20.72 7.09
N ILE A 25 26.42 19.68 6.25
CA ILE A 25 27.10 18.39 6.50
C ILE A 25 28.60 18.60 6.64
N ASP A 26 29.22 19.35 5.72
CA ASP A 26 30.67 19.59 5.71
C ASP A 26 31.14 20.36 6.95
N GLN A 27 30.29 21.25 7.48
CA GLN A 27 30.60 22.03 8.68
C GLN A 27 30.33 21.26 9.99
N LYS A 28 29.22 20.53 10.07
CA LYS A 28 28.72 19.94 11.34
C LYS A 28 28.89 18.42 11.43
N GLY A 29 29.28 17.76 10.34
CA GLY A 29 29.40 16.31 10.23
C GLY A 29 28.09 15.53 10.11
N ALA A 30 26.92 16.17 10.32
CA ALA A 30 25.61 15.50 10.24
C ALA A 30 24.45 16.49 9.98
N LEU A 31 23.33 15.94 9.51
CA LEU A 31 22.02 16.62 9.47
C LEU A 31 21.03 15.94 10.42
N PRO A 32 20.08 16.69 11.00
CA PRO A 32 18.87 16.10 11.59
C PRO A 32 18.15 15.20 10.57
N ARG A 33 17.43 14.18 11.05
CA ARG A 33 16.77 13.20 10.17
C ARG A 33 15.83 13.83 9.14
N SER A 34 15.05 14.83 9.54
CA SER A 34 14.15 15.52 8.62
C SER A 34 14.89 16.32 7.55
N ASP A 35 16.06 16.88 7.86
CA ASP A 35 16.89 17.59 6.88
C ASP A 35 17.61 16.64 5.93
N TRP A 36 17.91 15.41 6.35
CA TRP A 36 18.35 14.36 5.43
C TRP A 36 17.30 14.07 4.35
N TRP A 37 16.03 13.90 4.72
CA TRP A 37 14.96 13.71 3.73
C TRP A 37 14.81 14.92 2.79
N ARG A 38 14.90 16.15 3.34
CA ARG A 38 14.87 17.35 2.50
C ARG A 38 16.04 17.40 1.52
N TYR A 39 17.23 17.01 1.98
CA TYR A 39 18.42 16.95 1.16
C TYR A 39 18.28 15.92 0.04
N GLU A 40 17.81 14.71 0.35
CA GLU A 40 17.53 13.64 -0.63
C GLU A 40 16.62 14.14 -1.76
N TYR A 41 15.53 14.83 -1.41
CA TYR A 41 14.64 15.42 -2.42
C TYR A 41 15.29 16.52 -3.25
N CYS A 42 16.06 17.42 -2.63
CA CYS A 42 16.76 18.48 -3.37
C CYS A 42 17.79 17.94 -4.36
N GLN A 43 18.40 16.78 -4.08
CA GLN A 43 19.33 16.13 -5.00
C GLN A 43 18.60 15.52 -6.20
N THR A 44 17.42 14.96 -5.98
CA THR A 44 16.61 14.31 -7.01
C THR A 44 15.15 14.74 -6.86
N PRO A 45 14.73 15.92 -7.36
CA PRO A 45 13.38 16.44 -7.14
C PRO A 45 12.37 15.75 -8.06
N TYR A 46 12.18 14.44 -7.89
CA TYR A 46 11.47 13.54 -8.81
C TYR A 46 9.99 13.88 -9.04
N LEU A 47 9.39 14.69 -8.17
CA LEU A 47 8.01 15.17 -8.30
C LEU A 47 7.89 16.53 -9.02
N MET A 48 9.00 17.16 -9.42
CA MET A 48 9.00 18.53 -9.94
C MET A 48 8.12 18.73 -11.19
N LEU A 49 7.96 17.69 -12.01
CA LEU A 49 7.10 17.72 -13.21
C LEU A 49 5.71 17.09 -13.00
N ALA A 50 5.42 16.57 -11.80
CA ALA A 50 4.13 15.97 -11.51
C ALA A 50 2.99 16.99 -11.66
N SER A 51 1.85 16.56 -12.16
CA SER A 51 0.64 17.40 -12.18
C SER A 51 0.10 17.63 -10.77
N ASP A 52 -0.66 18.71 -10.57
CA ASP A 52 -1.30 18.98 -9.28
C ASP A 52 -2.25 17.85 -8.87
N ALA A 53 -2.93 17.23 -9.83
CA ALA A 53 -3.80 16.08 -9.60
C ALA A 53 -3.02 14.86 -9.09
N TYR A 54 -1.85 14.57 -9.69
CA TYR A 54 -0.97 13.49 -9.22
C TYR A 54 -0.48 13.74 -7.79
N LEU A 55 -0.03 14.97 -7.50
CA LEU A 55 0.41 15.34 -6.16
C LEU A 55 -0.71 15.29 -5.12
N ALA A 56 -1.91 15.73 -5.50
CA ALA A 56 -3.10 15.66 -4.64
C ALA A 56 -3.45 14.22 -4.29
N GLN A 57 -3.52 13.32 -5.28
CA GLN A 57 -3.79 11.90 -5.01
C GLN A 57 -2.71 11.28 -4.13
N ARG A 58 -1.44 11.56 -4.41
CA ARG A 58 -0.31 11.10 -3.61
C ARG A 58 -0.38 11.61 -2.16
N TRP A 59 -0.86 12.84 -1.96
CA TRP A 59 -1.09 13.42 -0.64
C TRP A 59 -2.19 12.68 0.12
N LEU A 60 -3.32 12.42 -0.55
CA LEU A 60 -4.43 11.67 0.04
C LEU A 60 -4.01 10.25 0.43
N ASP A 61 -3.22 9.58 -0.41
CA ASP A 61 -2.67 8.26 -0.11
C ASP A 61 -1.74 8.31 1.11
N GLN A 62 -0.87 9.32 1.20
CA GLN A 62 -0.01 9.52 2.37
C GLN A 62 -0.82 9.82 3.63
N TYR A 63 -1.77 10.76 3.56
CA TYR A 63 -2.63 11.12 4.69
C TYR A 63 -3.36 9.89 5.23
N HIS A 64 -3.99 9.11 4.34
CA HIS A 64 -4.72 7.92 4.71
C HIS A 64 -3.86 6.83 5.36
N ASN A 65 -2.61 6.68 4.91
CA ASN A 65 -1.67 5.74 5.53
C ASN A 65 -1.15 6.21 6.89
N ASN A 66 -0.99 7.52 7.11
CA ASN A 66 -0.42 8.05 8.34
C ASN A 66 -1.43 8.21 9.49
N VAL A 67 -2.70 7.88 9.28
CA VAL A 67 -3.74 7.92 10.31
C VAL A 67 -4.35 6.55 10.57
N ARG A 68 -4.92 6.36 11.76
CA ARG A 68 -5.74 5.20 12.14
C ARG A 68 -6.89 5.60 13.05
N LEU A 69 -7.81 4.67 13.27
CA LEU A 69 -8.83 4.77 14.32
C LEU A 69 -8.36 4.04 15.58
N THR A 70 -8.41 4.74 16.71
CA THR A 70 -8.03 4.17 18.02
C THR A 70 -9.11 3.28 18.61
N ALA A 71 -8.79 2.56 19.67
CA ALA A 71 -9.74 1.80 20.47
C ALA A 71 -10.86 2.68 21.07
N ALA A 72 -10.61 3.99 21.22
CA ALA A 72 -11.60 4.97 21.65
C ALA A 72 -12.36 5.63 20.47
N GLY A 73 -12.12 5.19 19.23
CA GLY A 73 -12.73 5.78 18.04
C GLY A 73 -12.17 7.13 17.64
N GLN A 74 -11.03 7.56 18.19
CA GLN A 74 -10.38 8.80 17.78
C GLN A 74 -9.52 8.59 16.54
N VAL A 75 -9.41 9.60 15.67
CA VAL A 75 -8.40 9.64 14.61
C VAL A 75 -7.05 9.98 15.24
N ALA A 76 -6.06 9.11 15.05
CA ALA A 76 -4.71 9.31 15.60
C ALA A 76 -3.64 9.03 14.53
N PRO A 77 -2.46 9.67 14.62
CA PRO A 77 -1.30 9.31 13.82
C PRO A 77 -0.91 7.85 14.02
N ARG A 78 -0.37 7.22 12.97
CA ARG A 78 0.22 5.88 13.01
C ARG A 78 1.69 5.96 13.43
N GLU A 79 1.98 5.47 14.62
CA GLU A 79 3.34 5.40 15.16
C GLU A 79 4.18 4.30 14.48
N ASP A 80 3.54 3.25 13.96
CA ASP A 80 4.21 2.11 13.34
C ASP A 80 4.79 2.39 11.94
N PHE A 81 4.51 3.56 11.36
CA PHE A 81 5.15 4.05 10.14
C PHE A 81 6.28 5.04 10.39
N ALA A 82 6.61 5.32 11.65
CA ALA A 82 7.67 6.24 12.07
C ALA A 82 9.04 5.56 12.29
N ASP A 83 9.30 4.38 11.70
CA ASP A 83 10.56 3.65 11.93
C ASP A 83 11.78 4.32 11.27
N GLU A 84 12.98 4.04 11.81
CA GLU A 84 14.26 4.66 11.38
C GLU A 84 14.57 4.44 9.89
N LYS A 85 13.93 3.45 9.25
CA LYS A 85 14.05 3.11 7.82
C LYS A 85 12.77 3.39 7.01
N GLY A 86 11.77 4.03 7.61
CA GLY A 86 10.42 4.17 7.07
C GLY A 86 10.34 5.02 5.81
N MET A 87 9.57 4.55 4.84
CA MET A 87 9.35 5.24 3.57
C MET A 87 8.44 6.48 3.73
N PHE A 88 7.49 6.47 4.67
CA PHE A 88 6.43 7.49 4.75
C PHE A 88 6.93 8.88 5.20
N GLY A 89 7.88 8.95 6.14
CA GLY A 89 8.51 10.21 6.57
C GLY A 89 9.19 10.97 5.41
N PRO A 90 10.11 10.33 4.67
CA PRO A 90 10.66 10.88 3.43
C PRO A 90 9.58 11.29 2.43
N LEU A 91 8.63 10.40 2.12
CA LEU A 91 7.60 10.68 1.10
C LEU A 91 6.74 11.90 1.46
N PHE A 92 6.30 12.01 2.71
CA PHE A 92 5.54 13.17 3.20
C PHE A 92 6.38 14.46 3.12
N THR A 93 7.66 14.37 3.48
CA THR A 93 8.60 15.51 3.42
C THR A 93 8.79 15.98 1.98
N HIS A 94 9.06 15.06 1.05
CA HIS A 94 9.26 15.34 -0.37
C HIS A 94 8.01 16.00 -0.99
N LEU A 95 6.83 15.48 -0.65
CA LEU A 95 5.56 16.00 -1.13
C LEU A 95 5.28 17.41 -0.60
N THR A 96 5.54 17.65 0.69
CA THR A 96 5.39 18.97 1.32
C THR A 96 6.35 19.99 0.70
N MET A 97 7.59 19.58 0.41
CA MET A 97 8.56 20.45 -0.28
C MET A 97 8.09 20.82 -1.67
N GLU A 98 7.60 19.85 -2.44
CA GLU A 98 7.09 20.08 -3.78
C GLU A 98 5.89 21.03 -3.76
N PHE A 99 4.90 20.80 -2.89
CA PHE A 99 3.78 21.72 -2.69
C PHE A 99 4.24 23.11 -2.21
N GLY A 100 5.28 23.19 -1.38
CA GLY A 100 5.85 24.46 -0.93
C GLY A 100 6.28 25.35 -2.10
N THR A 101 6.84 24.77 -3.17
CA THR A 101 7.18 25.52 -4.39
C THR A 101 5.97 25.93 -5.23
N ARG A 102 4.79 25.40 -4.93
CA ARG A 102 3.50 25.66 -5.60
C ARG A 102 2.57 26.55 -4.77
N GLY A 103 3.08 27.15 -3.68
CA GLY A 103 2.28 28.00 -2.79
C GLY A 103 1.63 27.26 -1.61
N GLY A 104 2.00 26.00 -1.38
CA GLY A 104 1.51 25.18 -0.28
C GLY A 104 0.55 24.08 -0.73
N ILE A 105 0.06 23.29 0.23
CA ILE A 105 -0.93 22.24 -0.01
C ILE A 105 -2.30 22.93 -0.20
N PRO A 106 -3.03 22.68 -1.31
CA PRO A 106 -4.33 23.29 -1.52
C PRO A 106 -5.34 22.92 -0.43
N THR A 107 -6.13 23.88 0.06
CA THR A 107 -7.14 23.65 1.12
C THR A 107 -8.12 22.54 0.76
N LYS A 108 -8.48 22.42 -0.54
CA LYS A 108 -9.36 21.35 -1.02
C LYS A 108 -8.76 19.97 -0.74
N VAL A 109 -7.47 19.77 -1.00
CA VAL A 109 -6.81 18.47 -0.79
C VAL A 109 -6.83 18.08 0.70
N ILE A 110 -6.67 19.06 1.59
CA ILE A 110 -6.80 18.85 3.04
C ILE A 110 -8.24 18.46 3.41
N SER A 111 -9.24 19.17 2.87
CA SER A 111 -10.66 18.86 3.07
C SER A 111 -11.00 17.44 2.59
N ASP A 112 -10.58 17.08 1.38
CA ASP A 112 -10.79 15.75 0.79
C ASP A 112 -10.18 14.65 1.69
N GLY A 113 -9.01 14.91 2.29
CA GLY A 113 -8.40 14.00 3.26
C GLY A 113 -9.23 13.82 4.53
N ASN A 114 -9.79 14.90 5.07
CA ASN A 114 -10.69 14.83 6.23
C ASN A 114 -11.97 14.06 5.91
N GLU A 115 -12.59 14.32 4.75
CA GLU A 115 -13.78 13.62 4.28
C GLU A 115 -13.56 12.09 4.15
N MET A 116 -12.35 11.67 3.76
CA MET A 116 -11.98 10.25 3.74
C MET A 116 -12.05 9.58 5.12
N MET A 117 -11.85 10.34 6.20
CA MET A 117 -11.97 9.84 7.57
C MET A 117 -13.39 9.97 8.11
N ASP A 118 -14.11 11.02 7.73
CA ASP A 118 -15.48 11.26 8.18
C ASP A 118 -16.44 10.11 7.84
N LYS A 119 -16.18 9.38 6.73
CA LYS A 119 -16.99 8.22 6.33
C LYS A 119 -17.16 7.19 7.45
N TYR A 120 -16.15 7.01 8.31
CA TYR A 120 -16.18 6.03 9.41
C TYR A 120 -17.11 6.44 10.57
N PHE A 121 -17.48 7.72 10.64
CA PHE A 121 -18.29 8.31 11.71
C PHE A 121 -19.74 8.59 11.28
N THR A 122 -20.06 8.43 9.99
CA THR A 122 -21.39 8.74 9.42
C THR A 122 -22.55 7.99 10.09
N LYS A 123 -22.28 6.83 10.68
CA LYS A 123 -23.27 5.98 11.39
C LYS A 123 -23.08 5.99 12.91
N GLY A 124 -22.36 6.97 13.45
CA GLY A 124 -22.00 7.06 14.86
C GLY A 124 -20.64 6.41 15.15
N GLU A 125 -20.56 5.59 16.19
CA GLU A 125 -19.31 4.89 16.56
C GLU A 125 -18.83 3.97 15.41
N PRO A 126 -17.57 4.07 14.96
CA PRO A 126 -17.06 3.28 13.84
C PRO A 126 -17.25 1.77 14.03
N THR A 127 -17.51 1.05 12.94
CA THR A 127 -17.84 -0.38 12.99
C THR A 127 -16.71 -1.19 13.61
N GLY A 128 -15.45 -0.87 13.29
CA GLY A 128 -14.32 -1.57 13.90
C GLY A 128 -14.11 -1.26 15.39
N VAL A 129 -14.53 -0.11 15.89
CA VAL A 129 -14.48 0.17 17.34
C VAL A 129 -15.45 -0.73 18.08
N ARG A 130 -16.68 -0.88 17.55
CA ARG A 130 -17.69 -1.79 18.10
C ARG A 130 -17.27 -3.26 18.00
N LEU A 131 -16.76 -3.68 16.85
CA LEU A 131 -16.35 -5.07 16.59
C LEU A 131 -15.23 -5.53 17.54
N PHE A 132 -14.30 -4.62 17.86
CA PHE A 132 -13.15 -4.90 18.73
C PHE A 132 -13.25 -4.23 20.09
N LYS A 133 -14.47 -4.05 20.61
CA LYS A 133 -14.68 -3.49 21.94
C LYS A 133 -13.98 -4.37 22.99
N GLY A 134 -13.13 -3.75 23.81
CA GLY A 134 -12.33 -4.45 24.83
C GLY A 134 -11.02 -5.06 24.33
N TYR A 135 -10.74 -5.03 23.02
CA TYR A 135 -9.43 -5.39 22.49
C TYR A 135 -8.44 -4.22 22.63
N PRO A 136 -7.14 -4.50 22.76
CA PRO A 136 -6.10 -3.48 22.78
C PRO A 136 -6.04 -2.70 21.46
N GLU A 137 -5.24 -1.64 21.47
CA GLU A 137 -5.02 -0.80 20.31
C GLU A 137 -4.45 -1.59 19.12
N THR A 138 -3.47 -2.44 19.38
CA THR A 138 -2.82 -3.35 18.41
C THR A 138 -2.69 -4.75 18.99
N LEU A 139 -2.57 -5.75 18.12
CA LEU A 139 -2.27 -7.15 18.41
C LEU A 139 -1.01 -7.56 17.65
N ASP A 140 0.03 -7.93 18.39
CA ASP A 140 1.26 -8.46 17.81
C ASP A 140 1.17 -9.96 17.55
N GLY A 141 1.87 -10.42 16.52
CA GLY A 141 2.02 -11.85 16.22
C GLY A 141 0.75 -12.54 15.69
N VAL A 142 -0.26 -11.79 15.27
CA VAL A 142 -1.51 -12.32 14.71
C VAL A 142 -1.65 -12.00 13.22
N ILE A 143 -2.63 -12.64 12.58
CA ILE A 143 -3.23 -12.14 11.34
C ILE A 143 -4.75 -12.09 11.52
N VAL A 144 -5.40 -11.09 10.92
CA VAL A 144 -6.82 -10.82 11.07
C VAL A 144 -7.51 -10.84 9.71
N LYS A 145 -8.50 -11.72 9.55
CA LYS A 145 -9.34 -11.79 8.35
C LYS A 145 -10.68 -11.13 8.61
N PHE A 146 -10.98 -10.07 7.87
CA PHE A 146 -12.27 -9.39 7.88
C PHE A 146 -13.23 -10.00 6.85
N GLY A 147 -14.49 -10.14 7.20
CA GLY A 147 -15.52 -10.59 6.26
C GLY A 147 -16.90 -10.68 6.89
N GLN A 148 -17.85 -11.19 6.11
CA GLN A 148 -19.20 -11.48 6.59
C GLN A 148 -19.18 -12.66 7.57
N ARG A 149 -20.00 -12.58 8.63
CA ARG A 149 -20.09 -13.55 9.72
C ARG A 149 -20.22 -14.98 9.21
N GLU A 150 -21.13 -15.22 8.26
CA GLU A 150 -21.35 -16.56 7.69
C GLU A 150 -20.08 -17.16 7.04
N HIS A 151 -19.22 -16.34 6.45
CA HIS A 151 -17.96 -16.79 5.85
C HIS A 151 -16.88 -16.99 6.91
N ILE A 152 -16.83 -16.11 7.91
CA ILE A 152 -15.88 -16.22 9.02
C ILE A 152 -16.19 -17.44 9.89
N GLU A 153 -17.46 -17.74 10.14
CA GLU A 153 -17.90 -18.93 10.88
C GLU A 153 -17.52 -20.22 10.16
N LYS A 154 -17.72 -20.32 8.84
CA LYS A 154 -17.27 -21.46 8.04
C LYS A 154 -15.74 -21.62 8.06
N LEU A 155 -15.02 -20.50 7.99
CA LEU A 155 -13.57 -20.50 8.10
C LEU A 155 -13.10 -21.00 9.48
N LEU A 156 -13.73 -20.56 10.58
CA LEU A 156 -13.39 -21.01 11.92
C LEU A 156 -13.72 -22.50 12.14
N ASN A 157 -14.94 -22.90 11.82
CA ASN A 157 -15.47 -24.22 12.19
C ASN A 157 -14.94 -25.33 11.27
N ASN A 158 -14.87 -25.06 9.97
CA ASN A 158 -14.54 -26.06 8.95
C ASN A 158 -13.15 -25.84 8.33
N GLY A 159 -12.55 -24.67 8.55
CA GLY A 159 -11.36 -24.27 7.81
C GLY A 159 -11.65 -24.00 6.34
N GLU A 160 -12.88 -23.61 6.00
CA GLU A 160 -13.27 -23.32 4.61
C GLU A 160 -12.65 -22.00 4.17
N VAL A 161 -11.60 -22.07 3.35
CA VAL A 161 -10.89 -20.90 2.85
C VAL A 161 -11.17 -20.69 1.38
N ARG A 162 -11.76 -19.54 1.04
CA ARG A 162 -11.86 -19.06 -0.34
C ARG A 162 -10.52 -18.53 -0.83
N VAL A 163 -9.97 -19.17 -1.86
CA VAL A 163 -8.75 -18.77 -2.55
C VAL A 163 -9.12 -18.26 -3.94
N THR A 164 -8.42 -17.22 -4.39
CA THR A 164 -8.87 -16.43 -5.54
C THR A 164 -7.71 -16.20 -6.53
N PRO A 165 -7.92 -16.35 -7.86
CA PRO A 165 -6.95 -15.92 -8.87
C PRO A 165 -6.64 -14.43 -8.74
N SER A 166 -5.40 -14.02 -8.98
CA SER A 166 -4.98 -12.62 -8.87
C SER A 166 -5.75 -11.71 -9.83
N THR A 167 -6.14 -12.23 -10.99
CA THR A 167 -6.97 -11.57 -12.01
C THR A 167 -8.40 -11.25 -11.56
N PHE A 168 -8.90 -11.88 -10.50
CA PHE A 168 -10.19 -11.49 -9.92
C PHE A 168 -10.17 -10.08 -9.35
N TYR A 169 -9.03 -9.64 -8.80
CA TYR A 169 -8.91 -8.37 -8.08
C TYR A 169 -8.88 -7.14 -9.01
N SER A 170 -8.73 -7.35 -10.32
CA SER A 170 -8.84 -6.28 -11.33
C SER A 170 -10.28 -5.99 -11.77
N GLN A 171 -11.28 -6.63 -11.16
CA GLN A 171 -12.68 -6.40 -11.51
C GLN A 171 -13.20 -5.08 -10.93
N ALA A 172 -13.75 -4.22 -11.79
CA ALA A 172 -14.28 -2.90 -11.41
C ALA A 172 -15.45 -2.93 -10.41
N SER A 173 -16.09 -4.09 -10.21
CA SER A 173 -17.17 -4.30 -9.24
C SER A 173 -16.69 -4.41 -7.79
N LEU A 174 -15.38 -4.55 -7.55
CA LEU A 174 -14.81 -4.63 -6.22
C LEU A 174 -14.71 -3.25 -5.56
N SER A 175 -14.76 -3.21 -4.22
CA SER A 175 -14.57 -1.96 -3.48
C SER A 175 -13.17 -1.38 -3.73
N LYS A 176 -12.99 -0.07 -3.57
CA LYS A 176 -11.67 0.58 -3.74
C LYS A 176 -10.57 -0.06 -2.88
N ALA A 177 -10.92 -0.60 -1.71
CA ALA A 177 -9.97 -1.29 -0.82
C ALA A 177 -9.56 -2.68 -1.33
N MET A 178 -10.36 -3.29 -2.21
CA MET A 178 -10.14 -4.60 -2.82
C MET A 178 -9.63 -4.54 -4.26
N HIS A 179 -9.96 -3.48 -5.01
CA HIS A 179 -9.57 -3.32 -6.39
C HIS A 179 -8.06 -3.06 -6.49
N ASP A 180 -7.32 -4.06 -6.94
CA ASP A 180 -5.87 -4.01 -7.13
C ASP A 180 -5.48 -4.75 -8.40
N LEU A 181 -4.51 -4.21 -9.14
CA LEU A 181 -3.89 -4.91 -10.26
C LEU A 181 -2.83 -5.85 -9.69
N GLU A 182 -3.27 -6.92 -9.03
CA GLU A 182 -2.41 -7.84 -8.28
C GLU A 182 -1.21 -8.38 -9.07
N SER A 183 -1.35 -8.52 -10.39
CA SER A 183 -0.32 -9.01 -11.31
C SER A 183 0.53 -7.91 -11.97
N GLU A 184 0.28 -6.62 -11.69
CA GLU A 184 0.93 -5.48 -12.35
C GLU A 184 1.47 -4.45 -11.35
N ARG A 185 2.71 -3.98 -11.54
CA ARG A 185 3.30 -2.90 -10.74
C ARG A 185 3.77 -1.80 -11.66
N GLN A 186 3.30 -0.58 -11.43
CA GLN A 186 3.66 0.58 -12.24
C GLN A 186 4.77 1.36 -11.54
N PHE A 187 5.83 1.67 -12.27
CA PHE A 187 6.92 2.54 -11.84
C PHE A 187 6.94 3.80 -12.69
N ASP A 188 7.06 4.95 -12.03
CA ASP A 188 6.96 6.26 -12.62
C ASP A 188 8.36 6.86 -12.78
N HIS A 189 8.90 6.83 -14.00
CA HIS A 189 10.24 7.33 -14.33
C HIS A 189 10.22 8.83 -14.61
N PRO A 190 10.85 9.68 -13.76
CA PRO A 190 10.85 11.12 -14.01
C PRO A 190 11.53 11.44 -15.34
N ALA A 191 10.84 12.18 -16.20
CA ALA A 191 11.26 12.42 -17.57
C ALA A 191 11.90 13.81 -17.77
N PHE A 192 12.60 14.34 -16.75
CA PHE A 192 13.12 15.72 -16.73
C PHE A 192 13.88 16.10 -17.99
N GLU A 193 14.89 15.32 -18.37
CA GLU A 193 15.75 15.61 -19.53
C GLU A 193 15.04 15.46 -20.87
N ALA A 194 13.99 14.65 -20.92
CA ALA A 194 13.22 14.44 -22.13
C ALA A 194 12.22 15.58 -22.34
N VAL A 195 11.45 15.91 -21.29
CA VAL A 195 10.61 17.11 -21.27
C VAL A 195 11.50 18.30 -21.60
N ARG A 196 12.63 18.44 -20.90
CA ARG A 196 13.92 18.98 -21.37
C ARG A 196 13.99 19.60 -22.75
N ALA A 197 14.21 18.66 -23.66
CA ALA A 197 14.45 18.84 -25.06
C ALA A 197 13.13 18.96 -25.87
N GLY A 198 12.01 19.26 -25.23
CA GLY A 198 10.69 19.38 -25.86
C GLY A 198 10.11 18.04 -26.31
N ARG A 199 10.57 16.91 -25.77
CA ARG A 199 10.09 15.57 -26.18
C ARG A 199 8.80 15.22 -25.45
N THR A 200 7.97 14.44 -26.12
CA THR A 200 6.74 13.84 -25.58
C THR A 200 6.87 12.34 -25.31
N ARG A 201 8.02 11.76 -25.67
CA ARG A 201 8.39 10.37 -25.45
C ARG A 201 9.87 10.29 -25.06
N ALA A 202 10.22 9.28 -24.28
CA ALA A 202 11.62 9.00 -23.99
C ALA A 202 11.85 7.55 -23.58
N LYS A 203 13.13 7.20 -23.59
CA LYS A 203 13.65 5.92 -23.11
C LYS A 203 14.19 6.10 -21.70
N THR A 204 13.76 5.25 -20.79
CA THR A 204 14.18 5.18 -19.40
C THR A 204 15.59 4.55 -19.29
N THR A 205 16.19 4.63 -18.11
CA THR A 205 17.47 3.98 -17.80
C THR A 205 17.40 2.45 -17.86
N THR A 206 16.20 1.88 -17.76
CA THR A 206 15.95 0.44 -17.85
C THR A 206 15.77 -0.03 -19.29
N GLY A 207 15.78 0.91 -20.25
CA GLY A 207 15.59 0.64 -21.67
C GLY A 207 14.14 0.62 -22.12
N PHE A 208 13.17 0.78 -21.21
CA PHE A 208 11.76 0.95 -21.55
C PHE A 208 11.52 2.29 -22.23
N GLU A 209 10.76 2.31 -23.34
CA GLU A 209 10.38 3.54 -24.04
C GLU A 209 8.87 3.75 -23.96
N GLY A 210 8.46 4.97 -23.60
CA GLY A 210 7.05 5.31 -23.45
C GLY A 210 6.74 6.79 -23.69
N ALA A 211 5.45 7.10 -23.69
CA ALA A 211 4.97 8.48 -23.65
C ALA A 211 5.26 9.11 -22.29
N ILE A 212 5.42 10.43 -22.29
CA ILE A 212 5.56 11.22 -21.08
C ILE A 212 4.17 11.69 -20.65
N GLU A 213 3.75 11.27 -19.46
CA GLU A 213 2.47 11.59 -18.85
C GLU A 213 2.72 12.09 -17.42
N ASP A 214 2.14 13.23 -17.06
CA ASP A 214 2.36 13.86 -15.74
C ASP A 214 3.86 14.05 -15.38
N GLY A 215 4.72 14.22 -16.38
CA GLY A 215 6.17 14.34 -16.16
C GLY A 215 6.91 13.01 -16.00
N PHE A 216 6.23 11.87 -16.17
CA PHE A 216 6.79 10.54 -16.00
C PHE A 216 6.66 9.69 -17.26
N ILE A 217 7.54 8.69 -17.41
CA ILE A 217 7.32 7.54 -18.27
C ILE A 217 6.86 6.40 -17.36
N LYS A 218 5.65 5.88 -17.58
CA LYS A 218 5.03 4.84 -16.75
C LYS A 218 5.43 3.46 -17.28
N GLU A 219 6.22 2.72 -16.50
CA GLU A 219 6.64 1.36 -16.83
C GLU A 219 5.86 0.35 -15.98
N THR A 220 5.17 -0.59 -16.64
CA THR A 220 4.42 -1.65 -15.95
C THR A 220 5.20 -2.97 -15.95
N VAL A 221 5.57 -3.44 -14.77
CA VAL A 221 6.13 -4.78 -14.54
C VAL A 221 4.98 -5.75 -14.27
N ARG A 222 4.93 -6.84 -15.03
CA ARG A 222 3.87 -7.86 -14.94
C ARG A 222 4.41 -9.16 -14.37
N CYS A 223 3.58 -9.89 -13.63
CA CYS A 223 3.83 -11.30 -13.30
C CYS A 223 2.72 -12.20 -13.83
N PRO A 224 3.01 -13.50 -14.04
CA PRO A 224 1.96 -14.48 -14.31
C PRO A 224 0.89 -14.49 -13.22
N ASP A 225 -0.31 -14.95 -13.58
CA ASP A 225 -1.40 -15.14 -12.61
C ASP A 225 -0.97 -16.14 -11.52
N TYR A 226 -1.56 -15.98 -10.35
CA TYR A 226 -1.33 -16.79 -9.16
C TYR A 226 -2.59 -16.80 -8.32
N VAL A 227 -2.72 -17.79 -7.44
CA VAL A 227 -3.87 -17.85 -6.54
C VAL A 227 -3.43 -17.30 -5.19
N LEU A 228 -4.24 -16.44 -4.57
CA LEU A 228 -3.92 -15.86 -3.26
C LEU A 228 -5.06 -15.90 -2.25
N TRP A 229 -4.66 -15.87 -0.99
CA TRP A 229 -5.46 -15.50 0.15
C TRP A 229 -4.71 -14.44 0.95
N CYS A 230 -5.44 -13.45 1.48
CA CYS A 230 -4.87 -12.36 2.24
C CYS A 230 -5.63 -12.07 3.55
N ALA A 231 -4.89 -11.54 4.51
CA ALA A 231 -5.37 -11.03 5.80
C ALA A 231 -4.56 -9.78 6.20
N CYS A 232 -5.01 -9.05 7.22
CA CYS A 232 -4.24 -7.97 7.82
C CYS A 232 -3.31 -8.53 8.90
N ARG A 233 -2.20 -7.86 9.19
CA ARG A 233 -1.24 -8.27 10.25
C ARG A 233 -1.63 -7.84 11.66
N ASP A 234 -2.73 -7.12 11.79
CA ASP A 234 -3.17 -6.50 13.03
C ASP A 234 -4.67 -6.14 12.92
N ILE A 235 -5.25 -5.73 14.05
CA ILE A 235 -6.52 -5.02 14.11
C ILE A 235 -6.30 -3.61 13.57
N ASP A 236 -6.94 -3.28 12.46
CA ASP A 236 -7.16 -1.90 12.06
C ASP A 236 -8.68 -1.64 12.02
N ARG A 237 -9.13 -0.70 12.85
CA ARG A 237 -10.56 -0.46 13.10
C ARG A 237 -11.27 0.20 11.92
N ARG A 238 -10.55 0.56 10.84
CA ARG A 238 -11.13 0.98 9.56
C ARG A 238 -11.55 -0.19 8.68
N MET A 239 -10.87 -1.34 8.82
CA MET A 239 -11.06 -2.50 7.93
C MET A 239 -12.51 -2.99 7.89
N PRO A 240 -13.27 -3.04 9.00
CA PRO A 240 -14.66 -3.48 8.93
C PRO A 240 -15.53 -2.61 8.02
N ASP A 241 -15.36 -1.28 8.05
CA ASP A 241 -16.09 -0.38 7.16
C ASP A 241 -15.57 -0.45 5.71
N ASP A 242 -14.25 -0.60 5.51
CA ASP A 242 -13.64 -0.67 4.17
C ASP A 242 -13.94 -1.97 3.41
N PHE A 243 -14.17 -3.07 4.15
CA PHE A 243 -14.52 -4.39 3.62
C PHE A 243 -15.99 -4.77 3.81
N SER A 244 -16.81 -3.87 4.35
CA SER A 244 -18.22 -4.15 4.72
C SER A 244 -18.37 -5.43 5.55
N ALA A 245 -17.47 -5.60 6.53
CA ALA A 245 -17.39 -6.78 7.38
C ALA A 245 -18.14 -6.58 8.70
N ASP A 246 -18.87 -7.61 9.13
CA ASP A 246 -19.56 -7.70 10.43
C ASP A 246 -18.91 -8.74 11.36
N ALA A 247 -17.83 -9.39 10.92
CA ALA A 247 -17.03 -10.30 11.69
C ALA A 247 -15.54 -10.21 11.31
N ALA A 248 -14.69 -10.68 12.22
CA ALA A 248 -13.29 -10.92 11.94
C ALA A 248 -12.79 -12.21 12.60
N LEU A 249 -11.90 -12.92 11.90
CA LEU A 249 -11.15 -14.04 12.46
C LEU A 249 -9.77 -13.56 12.89
N ILE A 250 -9.47 -13.69 14.18
CA ILE A 250 -8.14 -13.42 14.74
C ILE A 250 -7.38 -14.74 14.81
N ILE A 251 -6.40 -14.92 13.94
CA ILE A 251 -5.55 -16.11 13.89
C ILE A 251 -4.30 -15.83 14.75
N ARG A 252 -4.26 -16.46 15.92
CA ARG A 252 -3.21 -16.29 16.95
C ARG A 252 -1.93 -17.07 16.65
N LYS A 253 -1.99 -18.07 15.78
CA LYS A 253 -0.81 -18.86 15.34
C LYS A 253 -0.68 -18.83 13.80
N PRO A 254 -0.22 -17.71 13.19
CA PRO A 254 -0.11 -17.57 11.74
C PRO A 254 0.69 -18.69 11.06
N THR A 255 1.75 -19.19 11.69
CA THR A 255 2.56 -20.31 11.17
C THR A 255 1.76 -21.61 11.09
N ALA A 256 0.93 -21.91 12.10
CA ALA A 256 0.09 -23.11 12.09
C ALA A 256 -0.99 -23.00 11.00
N PHE A 257 -1.60 -21.83 10.84
CA PHE A 257 -2.53 -21.56 9.75
C PHE A 257 -1.87 -21.72 8.37
N ALA A 258 -0.69 -21.11 8.17
CA ALA A 258 0.08 -21.24 6.94
C ALA A 258 0.40 -22.70 6.61
N SER A 259 0.78 -23.50 7.61
CA SER A 259 1.05 -24.93 7.44
C SER A 259 -0.20 -25.69 6.99
N ARG A 260 -1.36 -25.44 7.61
CA ARG A 260 -2.63 -26.08 7.19
C ARG A 260 -3.03 -25.67 5.78
N PHE A 261 -2.93 -24.38 5.48
CA PHE A 261 -3.22 -23.83 4.16
C PHE A 261 -2.32 -24.44 3.07
N GLN A 262 -1.02 -24.55 3.34
CA GLN A 262 -0.07 -25.20 2.43
C GLN A 262 -0.43 -26.66 2.18
N SER A 263 -0.78 -27.41 3.24
CA SER A 263 -1.24 -28.79 3.12
C SER A 263 -2.53 -28.89 2.29
N GLY A 264 -3.49 -28.00 2.50
CA GLY A 264 -4.74 -27.93 1.73
C GLY A 264 -4.48 -27.76 0.22
N LEU A 265 -3.64 -26.80 -0.15
CA LEU A 265 -3.27 -26.58 -1.55
C LEU A 265 -2.46 -27.71 -2.16
N LYS A 266 -1.52 -28.32 -1.41
CA LYS A 266 -0.69 -29.43 -1.91
C LYS A 266 -1.50 -30.70 -2.20
N LYS A 267 -2.67 -30.87 -1.57
CA LYS A 267 -3.61 -31.96 -1.93
C LYS A 267 -4.18 -31.78 -3.34
N LEU A 268 -4.46 -30.53 -3.73
CA LEU A 268 -4.99 -30.20 -5.06
C LEU A 268 -3.90 -30.17 -6.12
N TRP A 269 -2.76 -29.57 -5.78
CA TRP A 269 -1.63 -29.39 -6.69
C TRP A 269 -0.35 -29.93 -6.06
N PRO A 270 -0.06 -31.23 -6.23
CA PRO A 270 1.19 -31.82 -5.77
C PRO A 270 2.40 -31.05 -6.34
N GLY A 271 3.30 -30.60 -5.46
CA GLY A 271 4.49 -29.84 -5.86
C GLY A 271 4.28 -28.33 -6.09
N VAL A 272 3.08 -27.79 -5.84
CA VAL A 272 2.83 -26.34 -5.97
C VAL A 272 3.80 -25.53 -5.12
N LYS A 273 4.37 -24.49 -5.72
CA LYS A 273 5.19 -23.51 -5.00
C LYS A 273 4.25 -22.58 -4.24
N ILE A 274 4.52 -22.38 -2.96
CA ILE A 274 3.74 -21.50 -2.10
C ILE A 274 4.69 -20.49 -1.46
N LYS A 275 4.29 -19.22 -1.49
CA LYS A 275 4.95 -18.13 -0.79
C LYS A 275 4.02 -17.58 0.28
N VAL A 276 4.60 -17.24 1.42
CA VAL A 276 3.87 -16.79 2.60
C VAL A 276 4.61 -15.63 3.20
N GLY A 277 3.92 -14.55 3.54
CA GLY A 277 4.55 -13.47 4.26
C GLY A 277 3.84 -12.12 4.19
N PRO A 278 4.39 -11.12 4.88
CA PRO A 278 3.91 -9.75 4.76
C PRO A 278 4.11 -9.23 3.34
N VAL A 279 3.20 -8.36 2.92
CA VAL A 279 3.37 -7.54 1.72
C VAL A 279 4.38 -6.44 2.01
N GLN A 280 5.21 -6.17 1.01
CA GLN A 280 6.12 -5.05 0.96
C GLN A 280 5.51 -3.94 0.13
N TYR A 281 5.47 -2.74 0.70
CA TYR A 281 4.87 -1.59 0.04
C TYR A 281 5.93 -0.81 -0.73
N TYR A 282 5.60 -0.40 -1.96
CA TYR A 282 6.51 0.36 -2.81
C TYR A 282 5.91 1.72 -3.19
N ASP A 283 6.80 2.69 -3.36
CA ASP A 283 6.53 3.94 -4.05
C ASP A 283 6.74 3.75 -5.56
N PRO A 284 5.76 4.08 -6.44
CA PRO A 284 5.97 4.10 -7.89
C PRO A 284 7.17 4.92 -8.34
N CYS A 285 7.52 6.00 -7.64
CA CYS A 285 8.68 6.82 -7.97
C CYS A 285 10.01 6.23 -7.43
N SER A 286 9.97 5.11 -6.70
CA SER A 286 11.15 4.42 -6.17
C SER A 286 11.43 3.13 -6.93
N PHE A 287 12.66 3.00 -7.42
CA PHE A 287 13.08 1.84 -8.21
C PHE A 287 13.69 0.71 -7.38
N VAL A 288 13.76 0.87 -6.05
CA VAL A 288 14.37 -0.12 -5.13
C VAL A 288 13.74 -1.50 -5.32
N HIS A 289 12.42 -1.55 -5.54
CA HIS A 289 11.66 -2.80 -5.65
C HIS A 289 11.36 -3.21 -7.09
N ARG A 290 11.92 -2.53 -8.11
CA ARG A 290 11.57 -2.80 -9.52
C ARG A 290 11.89 -4.24 -9.94
N ASN A 291 12.98 -4.80 -9.43
CA ASN A 291 13.43 -6.14 -9.80
C ASN A 291 12.85 -7.23 -8.88
N GLU A 292 12.04 -6.85 -7.89
CA GLU A 292 11.37 -7.81 -7.02
C GLU A 292 10.11 -8.37 -7.70
N LYS A 293 9.64 -9.54 -7.23
CA LYS A 293 8.47 -10.19 -7.84
C LYS A 293 7.19 -9.46 -7.39
N PRO A 294 6.32 -9.00 -8.31
CA PRO A 294 5.09 -8.27 -8.00
C PRO A 294 4.20 -8.88 -6.91
N VAL A 295 4.20 -10.20 -6.78
CA VAL A 295 3.28 -10.99 -5.94
C VAL A 295 3.21 -10.56 -4.47
N HIS A 296 4.31 -10.08 -3.89
CA HIS A 296 4.35 -9.54 -2.51
C HIS A 296 4.69 -8.05 -2.48
N LEU A 297 4.71 -7.38 -3.62
CA LEU A 297 4.76 -5.93 -3.69
C LEU A 297 3.34 -5.39 -3.71
N LYS A 298 3.07 -4.26 -3.08
CA LYS A 298 1.79 -3.55 -3.23
C LYS A 298 2.00 -2.06 -3.21
N HIS A 299 1.17 -1.33 -3.94
CA HIS A 299 1.28 0.13 -3.98
C HIS A 299 1.13 0.72 -2.57
N PHE A 300 1.96 1.70 -2.21
CA PHE A 300 1.97 2.24 -0.85
C PHE A 300 0.61 2.81 -0.41
N GLN A 301 -0.26 3.23 -1.33
CA GLN A 301 -1.65 3.65 -1.03
C GLN A 301 -2.45 2.64 -0.18
N PHE A 302 -2.05 1.36 -0.20
CA PHE A 302 -2.68 0.28 0.57
C PHE A 302 -1.89 -0.11 1.84
N ALA A 303 -0.87 0.66 2.23
CA ALA A 303 0.00 0.32 3.34
C ALA A 303 -0.72 0.20 4.68
N TYR A 304 -1.76 1.01 4.88
CA TYR A 304 -2.63 0.97 6.04
C TYR A 304 -3.29 -0.39 6.30
N GLN A 305 -3.46 -1.22 5.26
CA GLN A 305 -4.04 -2.56 5.38
C GLN A 305 -3.07 -3.56 6.03
N ARG A 306 -1.75 -3.28 6.03
CA ARG A 306 -0.68 -4.14 6.57
C ARG A 306 -0.88 -5.60 6.16
N GLU A 307 -0.98 -5.83 4.87
CA GLU A 307 -1.41 -7.11 4.30
C GLU A 307 -0.38 -8.22 4.53
N TRP A 308 -0.89 -9.42 4.74
CA TRP A 308 -0.15 -10.66 4.80
C TRP A 308 -0.79 -11.65 3.82
N ARG A 309 0.04 -12.30 3.00
CA ARG A 309 -0.40 -13.13 1.88
C ARG A 309 0.06 -14.57 2.01
N LEU A 310 -0.78 -15.45 1.49
CA LEU A 310 -0.47 -16.79 1.04
C LEU A 310 -0.68 -16.81 -0.48
N CYS A 311 0.37 -17.05 -1.25
CA CYS A 311 0.31 -17.09 -2.72
C CYS A 311 0.77 -18.45 -3.23
N ALA A 312 0.00 -19.04 -4.13
CA ALA A 312 0.28 -20.31 -4.77
C ALA A 312 0.45 -20.15 -6.28
N PHE A 313 1.40 -20.90 -6.84
CA PHE A 313 1.78 -20.82 -8.25
C PHE A 313 1.51 -22.16 -8.95
N PRO A 314 0.24 -22.47 -9.27
CA PRO A 314 -0.08 -23.64 -10.09
C PRO A 314 0.47 -23.47 -11.51
N THR A 315 0.56 -24.56 -12.28
CA THR A 315 0.86 -24.46 -13.71
C THR A 315 -0.25 -23.73 -14.45
N ALA A 316 0.01 -23.25 -15.67
CA ALA A 316 -1.02 -22.61 -16.49
C ALA A 316 -2.25 -23.52 -16.71
N SER A 317 -2.05 -24.84 -16.83
CA SER A 317 -3.12 -25.83 -16.95
C SER A 317 -3.87 -26.11 -15.65
N GLN A 318 -3.30 -25.75 -14.49
CA GLN A 318 -3.89 -25.93 -13.16
C GLN A 318 -4.54 -24.64 -12.63
N MET A 319 -4.32 -23.49 -13.30
CA MET A 319 -4.85 -22.21 -12.85
C MET A 319 -6.38 -22.22 -12.91
N PRO A 320 -7.08 -21.96 -11.79
CA PRO A 320 -8.53 -21.99 -11.78
C PRO A 320 -9.11 -20.73 -12.44
N ALA A 321 -10.21 -20.89 -13.16
CA ALA A 321 -10.90 -19.78 -13.83
C ALA A 321 -11.66 -18.85 -12.85
N ALA A 322 -11.96 -19.34 -11.64
CA ALA A 322 -12.71 -18.63 -10.63
C ALA A 322 -12.17 -18.92 -9.23
N ALA A 323 -12.64 -18.16 -8.25
CA ALA A 323 -12.38 -18.46 -6.85
C ALA A 323 -12.95 -19.83 -6.46
N PHE A 324 -12.25 -20.53 -5.58
CA PHE A 324 -12.63 -21.86 -5.09
C PHE A 324 -12.28 -21.99 -3.61
N ASN A 325 -12.87 -22.97 -2.94
CA ASN A 325 -12.65 -23.21 -1.52
C ASN A 325 -11.71 -24.40 -1.30
N ILE A 326 -10.90 -24.31 -0.25
CA ILE A 326 -10.15 -25.44 0.32
C ILE A 326 -10.55 -25.62 1.78
N GLU A 327 -10.41 -26.85 2.30
CA GLU A 327 -10.70 -27.16 3.69
C GLU A 327 -9.40 -27.40 4.49
N LEU A 328 -9.27 -26.67 5.59
CA LEU A 328 -8.12 -26.74 6.50
C LEU A 328 -8.41 -27.57 7.76
N GLY A 329 -9.67 -27.96 7.96
CA GLY A 329 -10.18 -28.43 9.25
C GLY A 329 -10.42 -27.27 10.22
N THR A 330 -11.06 -27.55 11.34
CA THR A 330 -11.36 -26.55 12.37
C THR A 330 -10.12 -25.74 12.76
N LEU A 331 -10.31 -24.43 12.97
CA LEU A 331 -9.27 -23.49 13.37
C LEU A 331 -9.39 -23.05 14.82
N SER A 332 -10.34 -23.62 15.59
CA SER A 332 -10.62 -23.21 16.97
C SER A 332 -9.44 -23.36 17.95
N ASP A 333 -8.42 -24.14 17.59
CA ASP A 333 -7.19 -24.30 18.38
C ASP A 333 -6.12 -23.23 18.10
N ILE A 334 -6.31 -22.42 17.05
CA ILE A 334 -5.36 -21.40 16.59
C ILE A 334 -6.00 -20.03 16.35
N ALA A 335 -7.32 -19.92 16.38
CA ALA A 335 -8.05 -18.73 16.02
C ALA A 335 -9.32 -18.54 16.86
N GLU A 336 -9.76 -17.29 16.95
CA GLU A 336 -11.02 -16.89 17.55
C GLU A 336 -11.78 -15.97 16.59
N MET A 337 -13.11 -16.02 16.61
CA MET A 337 -13.96 -15.10 15.85
C MET A 337 -14.47 -14.00 16.78
N VAL A 338 -14.42 -12.77 16.29
CA VAL A 338 -15.16 -11.63 16.84
C VAL A 338 -16.29 -11.25 15.89
N THR A 339 -17.43 -10.85 16.44
CA THR A 339 -18.60 -10.45 15.66
C THR A 339 -19.14 -9.14 16.19
N LEU A 340 -19.78 -8.37 15.31
CA LEU A 340 -20.52 -7.20 15.75
C LEU A 340 -21.60 -7.63 16.75
N PRO A 341 -21.75 -6.91 17.88
CA PRO A 341 -22.88 -7.09 18.78
C PRO A 341 -24.20 -6.99 18.00
N ALA A 342 -25.18 -7.82 18.39
CA ALA A 342 -26.51 -7.84 17.79
C ALA A 342 -27.27 -6.52 18.02
#